data_AF-B5GFN2-F1
#
_entry.id   AF-B5GFN2-F1
#
_cell.length_a   1.000
_cell.length_b   1.000
_cell.length_c   1.000
_cell.angle_alpha   90.00
_cell.angle_beta   90.00
_cell.angle_gamma   90.00
#
_symmetry.space_group_name_H-M   'P 1'
#
loop_
_entity.id
_entity.type
_entity.pdbx_description
1 polymer ?
#
loop_
_entity_poly.entity_id
_entity_poly.type
_entity_poly.pdbx_seq_one_letter_code
_entity_poly.pdbx_strand_id
1 'polypeptide(L)'
;MRAPTGRARAGRGRAAARAGTTSPPSSARSSRSCRAGCAPRRSTRCSPSRERPERLRTLRRLGAERHTQVGEPAATSDSRRPRRHLSRGSSGGVRGGKIPPVAAMNSVHTPPSLRGLVLRNTLGSLVVAFGTVLLFTDDNYVVSAGAGVVMVGVIVLTPLLSRPFVAAAEPVLRLFGVAGRLARLNAVRNPRRTASTASALMIGLTLITAMTVVATSTSGAIDRMAADSLKADYTVSMANYEPLGPEVGKTVAALPEVTASSPVRTAYGKVGGGPSRLSGVDPESFGSLVQPDLDSGSLRDLRGNTVLLDRDTAAERGLRTGDEVAVSFDDGGGRARLRVAGIYRPNDLLNGVYLPVSVMTPHLSEITDEKVLVRMRGGASDEAQDTLVKALGSNPALKIQDKDALSGEIGGAIDMLLKMLYGLLAMAVLIAVLGVINTLAMSVFERRHEIGMLRAIGLDRAKVKRMVRLESVVISLFGAVLGVGLGLFLGWVAGGAVGPDVPHGRPGAAAAGLPRERRRGRRPRRPVAGPGRGTPEPAPGDQGGVAGARADTGYGRRSVPRVVGGVPRAPARRAPPRPAPPLLRLSR
;
A
#
# COMPACT_ATOMS: atom_id res chain seq x y z
N MET A 1 -25.14 -56.27 -46.44
CA MET A 1 -24.42 -57.11 -47.42
C MET A 1 -23.39 -56.22 -48.12
N ARG A 2 -22.11 -56.63 -48.21
CA ARG A 2 -20.99 -56.02 -48.98
C ARG A 2 -20.67 -54.51 -48.83
N ALA A 3 -19.47 -54.23 -48.30
CA ALA A 3 -18.53 -53.22 -48.86
C ALA A 3 -17.67 -53.90 -49.97
N PRO A 4 -16.58 -53.35 -50.57
CA PRO A 4 -15.89 -52.05 -50.39
C PRO A 4 -15.34 -51.43 -51.74
N THR A 5 -14.17 -50.77 -51.69
CA THR A 5 -13.23 -50.29 -52.76
C THR A 5 -13.35 -48.80 -53.19
N GLY A 6 -12.26 -48.06 -53.50
CA GLY A 6 -10.81 -48.29 -53.30
C GLY A 6 -9.89 -47.53 -54.28
N ARG A 7 -8.73 -46.99 -53.81
CA ARG A 7 -7.46 -46.53 -54.50
C ARG A 7 -6.86 -45.32 -53.75
N ALA A 8 -5.57 -45.11 -53.41
CA ALA A 8 -4.24 -45.76 -53.57
C ALA A 8 -3.20 -45.01 -54.46
N ARG A 9 -2.16 -44.42 -53.83
CA ARG A 9 -0.75 -44.16 -54.27
C ARG A 9 -0.04 -43.41 -53.10
N ALA A 10 1.01 -43.90 -52.42
CA ALA A 10 2.41 -44.20 -52.82
C ALA A 10 3.26 -42.94 -53.12
N GLY A 11 4.45 -42.70 -52.53
CA GLY A 11 5.23 -43.44 -51.50
C GLY A 11 6.65 -42.84 -51.26
N ARG A 12 7.51 -43.58 -50.51
CA ARG A 12 8.91 -43.26 -50.06
C ARG A 12 9.03 -42.28 -48.86
N GLY A 13 9.83 -42.49 -47.81
CA GLY A 13 10.53 -43.71 -47.34
C GLY A 13 12.01 -43.50 -46.94
N ARG A 14 12.34 -43.60 -45.64
CA ARG A 14 13.65 -44.02 -45.09
C ARG A 14 13.53 -44.39 -43.59
N ALA A 15 14.13 -45.52 -43.20
CA ALA A 15 14.38 -45.95 -41.80
C ALA A 15 15.79 -45.47 -41.36
N ALA A 16 16.32 -45.60 -40.13
CA ALA A 16 15.93 -46.26 -38.86
C ALA A 16 16.55 -45.45 -37.66
N ALA A 17 16.61 -45.83 -36.37
CA ALA A 17 16.36 -47.10 -35.66
C ALA A 17 15.96 -46.93 -34.17
N ARG A 18 16.01 -48.06 -33.43
CA ARG A 18 15.78 -48.33 -31.98
C ARG A 18 16.84 -47.68 -31.04
N ALA A 19 16.61 -47.42 -29.75
CA ALA A 19 16.01 -48.22 -28.66
C ALA A 19 15.35 -47.31 -27.58
N GLY A 20 14.28 -47.68 -26.85
CA GLY A 20 14.24 -48.61 -25.69
C GLY A 20 14.39 -47.83 -24.36
N THR A 21 13.61 -47.98 -23.28
CA THR A 21 12.55 -48.95 -22.92
C THR A 21 11.62 -48.40 -21.79
N THR A 22 10.30 -48.53 -21.98
CA THR A 22 9.22 -48.88 -20.99
C THR A 22 9.19 -48.37 -19.54
N SER A 23 8.09 -47.69 -19.18
CA SER A 23 7.39 -47.67 -17.86
C SER A 23 6.56 -48.97 -17.64
N PRO A 24 5.60 -49.13 -16.67
CA PRO A 24 5.26 -48.38 -15.44
C PRO A 24 5.17 -49.27 -14.13
N PRO A 25 4.03 -49.50 -13.40
CA PRO A 25 3.83 -48.91 -12.06
C PRO A 25 3.37 -49.85 -10.91
N SER A 26 3.11 -49.23 -9.74
CA SER A 26 2.15 -49.60 -8.67
C SER A 26 2.52 -50.64 -7.60
N SER A 27 2.18 -50.32 -6.34
CA SER A 27 1.29 -51.13 -5.47
C SER A 27 1.21 -50.53 -4.06
N ALA A 28 0.17 -50.90 -3.31
CA ALA A 28 -0.06 -50.50 -1.92
C ALA A 28 -0.53 -51.70 -1.08
N ARG A 29 -0.19 -51.75 0.23
CA ARG A 29 -0.98 -52.25 1.39
C ARG A 29 -0.16 -52.88 2.54
N SER A 30 -0.71 -52.65 3.74
CA SER A 30 -0.84 -53.55 4.91
C SER A 30 0.36 -54.01 5.77
N SER A 31 0.57 -53.30 6.89
CA SER A 31 0.39 -53.77 8.29
C SER A 31 0.78 -55.20 8.73
N ARG A 32 1.68 -55.30 9.74
CA ARG A 32 1.64 -56.07 11.02
C ARG A 32 3.08 -56.13 11.61
N SER A 33 3.43 -55.38 12.66
CA SER A 33 3.29 -55.68 14.11
C SER A 33 4.07 -56.90 14.64
N CYS A 34 5.18 -56.66 15.37
CA CYS A 34 5.48 -57.31 16.66
C CYS A 34 6.62 -56.62 17.45
N ARG A 35 6.70 -56.89 18.76
CA ARG A 35 7.60 -56.29 19.79
C ARG A 35 8.99 -56.96 19.78
N ALA A 36 10.05 -56.59 20.52
CA ALA A 36 10.32 -55.66 21.64
C ALA A 36 11.79 -55.15 21.50
N GLY A 37 12.42 -54.30 22.33
CA GLY A 37 12.10 -53.63 23.60
C GLY A 37 13.35 -52.87 24.13
N CYS A 38 13.23 -52.20 25.28
CA CYS A 38 14.30 -51.53 26.05
C CYS A 38 14.94 -50.22 25.50
N ALA A 39 14.87 -49.19 26.35
CA ALA A 39 15.69 -47.97 26.38
C ALA A 39 16.24 -47.86 27.84
N PRO A 40 16.96 -46.80 28.31
CA PRO A 40 17.32 -45.54 27.64
C PRO A 40 18.75 -44.98 27.96
N ARG A 41 18.98 -43.72 27.55
CA ARG A 41 19.99 -42.73 28.03
C ARG A 41 21.44 -42.82 27.51
N ARG A 42 21.89 -41.70 26.93
CA ARG A 42 23.17 -41.04 27.27
C ARG A 42 23.05 -39.53 27.12
N SER A 43 23.83 -38.80 27.92
CA SER A 43 23.73 -37.35 28.09
C SER A 43 25.11 -36.69 27.99
N THR A 44 25.16 -35.54 27.30
CA THR A 44 26.01 -34.36 27.58
C THR A 44 27.55 -34.46 27.73
N ARG A 45 28.21 -33.52 27.02
CA ARG A 45 29.18 -32.49 27.49
C ARG A 45 30.68 -32.55 27.07
N CYS A 46 31.15 -31.33 26.75
CA CYS A 46 32.45 -30.70 27.05
C CYS A 46 33.73 -31.02 26.24
N SER A 47 34.29 -29.94 25.68
CA SER A 47 35.75 -29.71 25.46
C SER A 47 36.44 -29.33 26.78
N PRO A 48 37.80 -29.28 26.87
CA PRO A 48 38.50 -27.99 26.62
C PRO A 48 40.02 -28.01 26.20
N SER A 49 40.48 -26.87 25.65
CA SER A 49 41.78 -26.13 25.83
C SER A 49 43.21 -26.75 25.79
N ARG A 50 44.09 -26.07 24.99
CA ARG A 50 45.55 -25.70 25.19
C ARG A 50 46.59 -26.85 25.39
N GLU A 51 47.80 -26.87 24.79
CA GLU A 51 48.90 -25.89 24.91
C GLU A 51 50.15 -26.18 24.00
N ARG A 52 50.81 -25.10 23.50
CA ARG A 52 52.24 -24.81 23.10
C ARG A 52 53.27 -25.82 22.46
N PRO A 53 54.41 -25.32 21.90
CA PRO A 53 55.18 -25.99 20.82
C PRO A 53 56.66 -26.33 21.12
N GLU A 54 57.33 -27.04 20.19
CA GLU A 54 58.78 -27.32 20.18
C GLU A 54 59.60 -26.57 19.11
N ARG A 55 60.94 -26.62 19.28
CA ARG A 55 62.00 -25.95 18.50
C ARG A 55 63.20 -26.90 18.34
N LEU A 56 64.17 -26.50 17.50
CA LEU A 56 65.52 -27.10 17.27
C LEU A 56 65.51 -28.25 16.23
N ARG A 57 66.56 -28.48 15.41
CA ARG A 57 67.98 -28.05 15.52
C ARG A 57 68.72 -28.13 14.15
N THR A 58 69.55 -27.11 13.82
CA THR A 58 70.92 -27.20 13.20
C THR A 58 71.14 -27.79 11.77
N LEU A 59 72.19 -27.48 10.97
CA LEU A 59 73.46 -26.71 11.12
C LEU A 59 74.11 -26.37 9.74
N ARG A 60 74.78 -25.18 9.60
CA ARG A 60 76.00 -24.83 8.77
C ARG A 60 76.03 -25.10 7.23
N ARG A 61 76.84 -24.43 6.38
CA ARG A 61 77.98 -23.45 6.54
C ARG A 61 78.18 -22.58 5.26
N LEU A 62 78.64 -21.31 5.45
CA LEU A 62 79.60 -20.44 4.68
C LEU A 62 79.79 -20.61 3.14
N GLY A 63 80.06 -19.58 2.31
CA GLY A 63 80.31 -18.12 2.47
C GLY A 63 80.05 -17.38 1.13
N ALA A 64 79.86 -16.06 1.04
CA ALA A 64 80.90 -14.99 0.93
C ALA A 64 81.95 -15.29 -0.17
N GLU A 65 82.26 -14.42 -1.14
CA GLU A 65 82.42 -12.94 -1.09
C GLU A 65 81.93 -12.16 -2.34
N ARG A 66 82.18 -10.84 -2.37
CA ARG A 66 81.80 -9.86 -3.41
C ARG A 66 82.95 -9.62 -4.40
N HIS A 67 82.69 -9.07 -5.59
CA HIS A 67 83.23 -7.76 -6.01
C HIS A 67 82.68 -7.24 -7.37
N THR A 68 82.52 -5.91 -7.44
CA THR A 68 82.65 -4.91 -8.55
C THR A 68 83.08 -5.39 -9.97
N GLN A 69 82.77 -4.73 -11.12
CA GLN A 69 82.17 -3.41 -11.44
C GLN A 69 81.85 -3.29 -12.97
N VAL A 70 81.01 -2.30 -13.35
CA VAL A 70 81.01 -1.46 -14.60
C VAL A 70 81.01 -2.12 -16.00
N GLY A 71 80.10 -1.66 -16.88
CA GLY A 71 80.13 -1.93 -18.32
C GLY A 71 78.92 -1.40 -19.12
N GLU A 72 78.85 -0.08 -19.35
CA GLU A 72 78.15 0.53 -20.52
C GLU A 72 79.19 0.69 -21.66
N PRO A 73 78.84 0.88 -22.97
CA PRO A 73 77.68 1.66 -23.43
C PRO A 73 76.97 1.25 -24.77
N ALA A 74 75.84 1.95 -25.03
CA ALA A 74 75.35 2.48 -26.32
C ALA A 74 74.82 1.59 -27.49
N ALA A 75 74.01 2.27 -28.33
CA ALA A 75 73.45 1.89 -29.65
C ALA A 75 72.30 0.82 -29.63
N THR A 76 71.20 0.92 -30.41
CA THR A 76 70.77 1.93 -31.41
C THR A 76 69.23 1.93 -31.60
N SER A 77 68.72 2.88 -32.39
CA SER A 77 67.35 3.01 -32.96
C SER A 77 66.68 1.68 -33.40
N ASP A 78 65.35 1.53 -33.44
CA ASP A 78 64.52 2.05 -34.56
C ASP A 78 62.97 2.03 -34.37
N SER A 79 62.30 2.83 -35.22
CA SER A 79 60.94 2.78 -35.80
C SER A 79 59.67 2.46 -34.98
N ARG A 80 58.98 3.56 -34.63
CA ARG A 80 57.57 3.87 -35.00
C ARG A 80 56.63 2.71 -35.43
N ARG A 81 55.61 2.39 -34.61
CA ARG A 81 54.21 2.18 -35.06
C ARG A 81 53.18 2.54 -33.97
N PRO A 82 52.16 3.37 -34.25
CA PRO A 82 51.06 3.62 -33.32
C PRO A 82 49.89 2.66 -33.59
N ARG A 83 49.59 1.73 -32.67
CA ARG A 83 48.30 1.03 -32.66
C ARG A 83 47.32 1.72 -31.70
N ARG A 84 46.41 2.52 -32.26
CA ARG A 84 45.18 2.91 -31.58
C ARG A 84 44.25 1.70 -31.50
N HIS A 85 43.92 1.24 -30.29
CA HIS A 85 42.67 0.55 -30.03
C HIS A 85 42.07 1.01 -28.70
N LEU A 86 40.74 1.12 -28.68
CA LEU A 86 39.99 1.63 -27.55
C LEU A 86 39.94 0.58 -26.42
N SER A 87 40.24 1.00 -25.19
CA SER A 87 39.52 0.49 -24.01
C SER A 87 39.25 1.61 -23.01
N ARG A 88 38.01 2.13 -23.04
CA ARG A 88 37.48 3.00 -21.97
C ARG A 88 37.16 2.11 -20.77
N GLY A 89 38.14 1.85 -19.88
CA GLY A 89 37.93 0.81 -18.86
C GLY A 89 38.84 0.78 -17.63
N SER A 90 39.50 1.86 -17.20
CA SER A 90 40.31 1.83 -15.95
C SER A 90 40.66 3.20 -15.32
N SER A 91 39.75 4.18 -15.34
CA SER A 91 40.07 5.58 -14.96
C SER A 91 40.37 5.85 -13.45
N GLY A 92 40.45 4.81 -12.62
CA GLY A 92 40.86 4.87 -11.22
C GLY A 92 42.38 4.73 -11.01
N GLY A 93 43.00 3.69 -11.57
CA GLY A 93 44.42 3.37 -11.30
C GLY A 93 45.41 4.39 -11.85
N VAL A 94 45.19 4.88 -13.07
CA VAL A 94 46.14 5.77 -13.79
C VAL A 94 46.26 7.16 -13.15
N ARG A 95 45.33 7.55 -12.27
CA ARG A 95 45.42 8.81 -11.49
C ARG A 95 46.23 8.69 -10.20
N GLY A 96 46.41 7.49 -9.65
CA GLY A 96 47.19 7.29 -8.42
C GLY A 96 48.67 7.62 -8.59
N GLY A 97 49.27 7.20 -9.72
CA GLY A 97 50.70 7.40 -10.00
C GLY A 97 51.13 8.85 -10.33
N LYS A 98 50.22 9.83 -10.31
CA LYS A 98 50.52 11.25 -10.53
C LYS A 98 50.39 12.12 -9.27
N ILE A 99 50.12 11.50 -8.12
CA ILE A 99 50.02 12.18 -6.83
C ILE A 99 51.38 12.03 -6.14
N PRO A 100 52.11 13.13 -5.84
CA PRO A 100 53.37 13.05 -5.09
C PRO A 100 53.16 12.29 -3.77
N PRO A 101 54.12 11.46 -3.29
CA PRO A 101 53.92 10.64 -2.08
C PRO A 101 53.47 11.46 -0.86
N VAL A 102 54.02 12.67 -0.68
CA VAL A 102 53.64 13.61 0.39
C VAL A 102 52.21 14.13 0.22
N ALA A 103 51.77 14.39 -1.02
CA ALA A 103 50.39 14.76 -1.31
C ALA A 103 49.43 13.57 -1.09
N ALA A 104 49.87 12.33 -1.31
CA ALA A 104 49.09 11.14 -1.00
C ALA A 104 48.90 10.94 0.51
N MET A 105 49.93 11.19 1.33
CA MET A 105 49.79 11.16 2.80
C MET A 105 48.86 12.24 3.33
N ASN A 106 48.82 13.42 2.70
CA ASN A 106 47.83 14.46 2.98
C ASN A 106 46.45 14.23 2.33
N SER A 107 46.33 13.31 1.37
CA SER A 107 45.11 13.13 0.56
C SER A 107 43.91 12.54 1.32
N VAL A 108 44.15 11.94 2.48
CA VAL A 108 43.14 11.38 3.40
C VAL A 108 42.03 12.38 3.72
N HIS A 109 42.30 13.69 3.61
CA HIS A 109 41.35 14.77 3.87
C HIS A 109 41.02 15.65 2.65
N THR A 110 41.34 15.24 1.42
CA THR A 110 40.98 16.06 0.23
C THR A 110 39.46 16.30 0.16
N PRO A 111 38.99 17.56 0.22
CA PRO A 111 37.57 17.84 0.14
C PRO A 111 37.05 17.41 -1.23
N PRO A 112 35.82 16.85 -1.32
CA PRO A 112 35.27 16.39 -2.58
C PRO A 112 35.22 17.55 -3.58
N SER A 113 35.78 17.34 -4.78
CA SER A 113 35.87 18.39 -5.79
C SER A 113 34.51 19.00 -6.08
N LEU A 114 34.44 20.34 -6.11
CA LEU A 114 33.20 21.09 -6.33
C LEU A 114 32.48 20.62 -7.60
N ARG A 115 33.25 20.33 -8.67
CA ARG A 115 32.75 19.74 -9.92
C ARG A 115 31.94 18.45 -9.70
N GLY A 116 32.40 17.55 -8.82
CA GLY A 116 31.69 16.30 -8.51
C GLY A 116 30.46 16.47 -7.63
N LEU A 117 30.31 17.61 -6.93
CA LEU A 117 29.07 17.95 -6.23
C LEU A 117 28.06 18.60 -7.17
N VAL A 118 28.52 19.54 -8.02
CA VAL A 118 27.69 20.20 -9.05
C VAL A 118 27.14 19.16 -10.02
N LEU A 119 27.97 18.23 -10.54
CA LEU A 119 27.54 17.17 -11.46
C LEU A 119 26.48 16.25 -10.83
N ARG A 120 26.61 15.89 -9.54
CA ARG A 120 25.60 15.09 -8.85
C ARG A 120 24.28 15.84 -8.71
N ASN A 121 24.35 17.13 -8.36
CA ASN A 121 23.17 17.95 -8.18
C ASN A 121 22.44 18.20 -9.51
N THR A 122 23.16 18.50 -10.59
CA THR A 122 22.55 18.67 -11.92
C THR A 122 21.95 17.38 -12.44
N LEU A 123 22.67 16.25 -12.37
CA LEU A 123 22.14 14.94 -12.75
C LEU A 123 20.90 14.56 -11.94
N GLY A 124 20.94 14.74 -10.62
CA GLY A 124 19.80 14.51 -9.74
C GLY A 124 18.60 15.37 -10.10
N SER A 125 18.80 16.67 -10.35
CA SER A 125 17.71 17.57 -10.73
C SER A 125 17.10 17.22 -12.08
N LEU A 126 17.91 16.76 -13.05
CA LEU A 126 17.42 16.25 -14.33
C LEU A 126 16.61 14.95 -14.15
N VAL A 127 17.03 14.04 -13.27
CA VAL A 127 16.28 12.81 -12.96
C VAL A 127 14.94 13.15 -12.30
N VAL A 128 14.90 14.08 -11.32
CA VAL A 128 13.64 14.55 -10.73
C VAL A 128 12.76 15.19 -11.80
N ALA A 129 13.27 16.11 -12.61
CA ALA A 129 12.49 16.78 -13.65
C ALA A 129 11.92 15.78 -14.67
N PHE A 130 12.70 14.80 -15.13
CA PHE A 130 12.24 13.75 -16.02
C PHE A 130 11.15 12.88 -15.36
N GLY A 131 11.36 12.42 -14.13
CA GLY A 131 10.35 11.68 -13.37
C GLY A 131 9.06 12.49 -13.17
N THR A 132 9.16 13.79 -12.90
CA THR A 132 8.01 14.70 -12.76
C THR A 132 7.25 14.86 -14.08
N VAL A 133 7.92 14.93 -15.23
CA VAL A 133 7.25 14.96 -16.55
C VAL A 133 6.44 13.68 -16.79
N LEU A 134 6.96 12.52 -16.40
CA LEU A 134 6.25 11.24 -16.50
C LEU A 134 5.00 11.14 -15.60
N LEU A 135 4.84 12.01 -14.58
CA LEU A 135 3.62 12.06 -13.76
C LEU A 135 2.43 12.74 -14.47
N PHE A 136 2.65 13.39 -15.62
CA PHE A 136 1.62 14.11 -16.37
C PHE A 136 1.09 13.33 -17.58
N THR A 137 1.48 12.06 -17.74
CA THR A 137 0.92 11.17 -18.77
C THR A 137 -0.37 10.51 -18.29
N ASP A 138 -1.28 10.17 -19.21
CA ASP A 138 -2.53 9.46 -18.86
C ASP A 138 -2.35 7.95 -18.65
N ASP A 139 -1.15 7.39 -18.83
CA ASP A 139 -0.82 5.98 -18.60
C ASP A 139 -0.35 5.74 -17.14
N ASN A 140 -1.16 5.00 -16.36
CA ASN A 140 -0.88 4.68 -14.96
C ASN A 140 0.45 3.94 -14.71
N TYR A 141 0.92 3.11 -15.66
CA TYR A 141 2.22 2.45 -15.55
C TYR A 141 3.37 3.44 -15.73
N VAL A 142 3.23 4.39 -16.66
CA VAL A 142 4.21 5.45 -16.91
C VAL A 142 4.26 6.43 -15.72
N VAL A 143 3.11 6.80 -15.15
CA VAL A 143 3.02 7.62 -13.94
C VAL A 143 3.70 6.91 -12.74
N SER A 144 3.42 5.62 -12.56
CA SER A 144 4.04 4.80 -11.49
C SER A 144 5.55 4.70 -11.64
N ALA A 145 6.05 4.49 -12.88
CA ALA A 145 7.47 4.51 -13.18
C ALA A 145 8.09 5.90 -12.93
N GLY A 146 7.40 6.98 -13.33
CA GLY A 146 7.78 8.36 -13.08
C GLY A 146 7.95 8.67 -11.59
N ALA A 147 7.04 8.18 -10.75
CA ALA A 147 7.14 8.33 -9.30
C ALA A 147 8.38 7.62 -8.71
N GLY A 148 8.70 6.42 -9.20
CA GLY A 148 9.95 5.73 -8.88
C GLY A 148 11.20 6.49 -9.32
N VAL A 149 11.18 7.10 -10.51
CA VAL A 149 12.26 7.96 -11.01
C VAL A 149 12.43 9.21 -10.13
N VAL A 150 11.33 9.85 -9.71
CA VAL A 150 11.38 10.97 -8.74
C VAL A 150 12.03 10.53 -7.42
N MET A 151 11.66 9.36 -6.88
CA MET A 151 12.29 8.83 -5.66
C MET A 151 13.80 8.67 -5.82
N VAL A 152 14.27 8.07 -6.91
CA VAL A 152 15.72 7.94 -7.21
C VAL A 152 16.37 9.32 -7.32
N GLY A 153 15.73 10.27 -8.00
CA GLY A 153 16.19 11.65 -8.09
C GLY A 153 16.37 12.32 -6.73
N VAL A 154 15.38 12.19 -5.82
CA VAL A 154 15.47 12.77 -4.47
C VAL A 154 16.56 12.10 -3.62
N ILE A 155 16.79 10.79 -3.75
CA ILE A 155 17.94 10.09 -3.13
C ILE A 155 19.27 10.68 -3.64
N VAL A 156 19.35 11.01 -4.94
CA VAL A 156 20.53 11.69 -5.49
C VAL A 156 20.66 13.11 -4.93
N LEU A 157 19.56 13.87 -4.74
CA LEU A 157 19.56 15.22 -4.15
C LEU A 157 19.76 15.27 -2.62
N THR A 158 19.66 14.17 -1.87
CA THR A 158 19.75 14.18 -0.39
C THR A 158 20.93 15.01 0.19
N PRO A 159 22.16 15.01 -0.36
CA PRO A 159 23.24 15.86 0.13
C PRO A 159 22.98 17.37 -0.03
N LEU A 160 22.29 17.78 -1.10
CA LEU A 160 21.89 19.16 -1.33
C LEU A 160 20.80 19.59 -0.35
N LEU A 161 19.79 18.73 -0.17
CA LEU A 161 18.64 18.96 0.73
C LEU A 161 19.03 19.00 2.22
N SER A 162 20.14 18.36 2.61
CA SER A 162 20.59 18.35 4.01
C SER A 162 20.91 19.75 4.58
N ARG A 163 21.39 20.68 3.75
CA ARG A 163 21.75 22.04 4.18
C ARG A 163 20.55 22.89 4.62
N PRO A 164 19.52 23.12 3.77
CA PRO A 164 18.34 23.87 4.19
C PRO A 164 17.59 23.18 5.33
N PHE A 165 17.58 21.84 5.38
CA PHE A 165 16.97 21.13 6.50
C PHE A 165 17.68 21.39 7.85
N VAL A 166 19.02 21.29 7.89
CA VAL A 166 19.78 21.58 9.12
C VAL A 166 19.69 23.06 9.52
N ALA A 167 19.50 23.97 8.56
CA ALA A 167 19.17 25.37 8.84
C ALA A 167 17.76 25.53 9.45
N ALA A 168 16.75 24.82 8.93
CA ALA A 168 15.40 24.81 9.48
C ALA A 168 15.33 24.20 10.90
N ALA A 169 16.23 23.26 11.23
CA ALA A 169 16.37 22.69 12.57
C ALA A 169 17.08 23.64 13.58
N GLU A 170 17.65 24.75 13.13
CA GLU A 170 18.42 25.67 13.99
C GLU A 170 17.67 26.23 15.22
N PRO A 171 16.42 26.75 15.15
CA PRO A 171 15.74 27.28 16.33
C PRO A 171 15.61 26.23 17.45
N VAL A 172 15.33 24.97 17.10
CA VAL A 172 15.27 23.85 18.05
C VAL A 172 16.66 23.53 18.61
N LEU A 173 17.69 23.54 17.77
CA LEU A 173 19.08 23.30 18.21
C LEU A 173 19.61 24.40 19.14
N ARG A 174 19.20 25.67 18.95
CA ARG A 174 19.60 26.79 19.82
C ARG A 174 19.15 26.60 21.27
N LEU A 175 18.02 25.92 21.53
CA LEU A 175 17.55 25.57 22.89
C LEU A 175 18.55 24.69 23.67
N PHE A 176 19.45 23.98 22.98
CA PHE A 176 20.48 23.15 23.60
C PHE A 176 21.84 23.86 23.74
N GLY A 177 21.87 25.18 23.53
CA GLY A 177 23.05 26.03 23.70
C GLY A 177 24.25 25.59 22.85
N VAL A 178 25.44 25.62 23.45
CA VAL A 178 26.71 25.29 22.77
C VAL A 178 26.69 23.90 22.12
N ALA A 179 26.08 22.90 22.78
CA ALA A 179 26.00 21.54 22.24
C ALA A 179 25.17 21.46 20.95
N GLY A 180 24.07 22.22 20.85
CA GLY A 180 23.25 22.31 19.64
C GLY A 180 23.91 23.11 18.53
N ARG A 181 24.63 24.20 18.86
CA ARG A 181 25.41 24.97 17.89
C ARG A 181 26.52 24.13 17.24
N LEU A 182 27.24 23.33 18.04
CA LEU A 182 28.25 22.40 17.56
C LEU A 182 27.65 21.26 16.74
N ALA A 183 26.50 20.69 17.15
CA ALA A 183 25.79 19.68 16.36
C ALA A 183 25.38 20.18 14.96
N ARG A 184 24.85 21.43 14.87
CA ARG A 184 24.52 22.07 13.57
C ARG A 184 25.73 22.16 12.65
N LEU A 185 26.86 22.65 13.17
CA LEU A 185 28.10 22.80 12.40
C LEU A 185 28.64 21.44 11.94
N ASN A 186 28.62 20.43 12.81
CA ASN A 186 29.07 19.08 12.49
C ASN A 186 28.23 18.40 11.39
N ALA A 187 26.90 18.58 11.41
CA ALA A 187 25.98 18.00 10.43
C ALA A 187 26.15 18.62 9.03
N VAL A 188 26.46 19.93 8.94
CA VAL A 188 26.68 20.64 7.66
C VAL A 188 28.10 20.43 7.11
N ARG A 189 29.09 20.11 7.96
CA ARG A 189 30.51 19.97 7.56
C ARG A 189 30.72 18.92 6.46
N ASN A 190 30.04 17.77 6.53
CA ASN A 190 30.20 16.66 5.58
C ASN A 190 28.84 16.19 4.98
N PRO A 191 28.20 16.97 4.08
CA PRO A 191 26.83 16.68 3.60
C PRO A 191 26.68 15.31 2.92
N ARG A 192 27.75 14.75 2.33
CA ARG A 192 27.73 13.41 1.72
C ARG A 192 27.57 12.30 2.78
N ARG A 193 28.22 12.45 3.94
CA ARG A 193 28.15 11.48 5.05
C ARG A 193 26.82 11.60 5.81
N THR A 194 26.36 12.83 6.01
CA THR A 194 25.02 13.17 6.53
C THR A 194 23.92 12.61 5.63
N ALA A 195 24.10 12.65 4.31
CA ALA A 195 23.16 12.09 3.35
C ALA A 195 23.19 10.57 3.32
N SER A 196 24.36 9.90 3.32
CA SER A 196 24.39 8.44 3.27
C SER A 196 23.72 7.78 4.48
N THR A 197 23.85 8.37 5.68
CA THR A 197 23.13 7.90 6.88
C THR A 197 21.64 8.20 6.81
N ALA A 198 21.25 9.41 6.37
CA ALA A 198 19.85 9.78 6.23
C ALA A 198 19.13 8.97 5.14
N SER A 199 19.78 8.67 4.01
CA SER A 199 19.19 7.93 2.89
C SER A 199 18.80 6.50 3.26
N ALA A 200 19.54 5.81 4.13
CA ALA A 200 19.19 4.47 4.57
C ALA A 200 17.87 4.46 5.37
N LEU A 201 17.70 5.41 6.30
CA LEU A 201 16.46 5.59 7.05
C LEU A 201 15.32 6.09 6.15
N MET A 202 15.63 7.01 5.23
CA MET A 202 14.68 7.55 4.26
C MET A 202 14.07 6.44 3.42
N ILE A 203 14.88 5.57 2.79
CA ILE A 203 14.40 4.47 1.95
C ILE A 203 13.50 3.52 2.76
N GLY A 204 13.94 3.10 3.95
CA GLY A 204 13.13 2.21 4.80
C GLY A 204 11.79 2.83 5.21
N LEU A 205 11.79 4.12 5.59
CA LEU A 205 10.57 4.81 6.00
C LEU A 205 9.67 5.18 4.81
N THR A 206 10.22 5.50 3.64
CA THR A 206 9.46 5.68 2.39
C THR A 206 8.68 4.42 2.04
N LEU A 207 9.33 3.25 2.09
CA LEU A 207 8.67 1.98 1.79
C LEU A 207 7.58 1.64 2.82
N ILE A 208 7.84 1.86 4.12
CA ILE A 208 6.83 1.64 5.16
C ILE A 208 5.65 2.61 4.99
N THR A 209 5.89 3.92 4.87
CA THR A 209 4.83 4.91 4.74
C THR A 209 4.02 4.71 3.45
N ALA A 210 4.65 4.43 2.31
CA ALA A 210 3.93 4.14 1.07
C ALA A 210 3.04 2.89 1.22
N MET A 211 3.58 1.80 1.79
CA MET A 211 2.82 0.58 2.03
C MET A 211 1.66 0.81 3.01
N THR A 212 1.87 1.59 4.07
CA THR A 212 0.80 1.93 5.03
C THR A 212 -0.29 2.79 4.41
N VAL A 213 0.05 3.78 3.57
CA VAL A 213 -0.95 4.56 2.83
C VAL A 213 -1.78 3.67 1.92
N VAL A 214 -1.15 2.78 1.16
CA VAL A 214 -1.87 1.82 0.30
C VAL A 214 -2.76 0.92 1.17
N ALA A 215 -2.22 0.29 2.20
CA ALA A 215 -2.96 -0.58 3.12
C ALA A 215 -4.22 0.09 3.70
N THR A 216 -4.08 1.26 4.33
CA THR A 216 -5.22 1.95 4.95
C THR A 216 -6.19 2.49 3.92
N SER A 217 -5.72 2.85 2.72
CA SER A 217 -6.59 3.29 1.63
C SER A 217 -7.40 2.14 1.03
N THR A 218 -6.80 0.95 0.88
CA THR A 218 -7.47 -0.25 0.39
C THR A 218 -8.49 -0.77 1.40
N SER A 219 -8.13 -0.96 2.67
CA SER A 219 -9.09 -1.36 3.71
C SER A 219 -10.24 -0.35 3.81
N GLY A 220 -9.93 0.94 3.96
CA GLY A 220 -10.95 1.99 4.00
C GLY A 220 -11.69 2.22 2.68
N ALA A 221 -11.29 1.61 1.57
CA ALA A 221 -12.07 1.57 0.33
C ALA A 221 -13.03 0.36 0.32
N ILE A 222 -12.59 -0.80 0.82
CA ILE A 222 -13.43 -1.98 1.01
C ILE A 222 -14.56 -1.69 2.02
N ASP A 223 -14.24 -1.07 3.16
CA ASP A 223 -15.23 -0.70 4.18
C ASP A 223 -16.30 0.25 3.63
N ARG A 224 -15.88 1.26 2.84
CA ARG A 224 -16.81 2.19 2.16
C ARG A 224 -17.62 1.51 1.07
N MET A 225 -16.99 0.68 0.25
CA MET A 225 -17.67 -0.12 -0.78
C MET A 225 -18.78 -1.00 -0.16
N ALA A 226 -18.52 -1.63 0.98
CA ALA A 226 -19.53 -2.42 1.70
C ALA A 226 -20.63 -1.55 2.33
N ALA A 227 -20.26 -0.44 2.97
CA ALA A 227 -21.23 0.48 3.58
C ALA A 227 -22.17 1.13 2.55
N ASP A 228 -21.63 1.56 1.40
CA ASP A 228 -22.35 2.29 0.37
C ASP A 228 -23.15 1.36 -0.56
N SER A 229 -22.62 0.16 -0.88
CA SER A 229 -23.25 -0.77 -1.84
C SER A 229 -24.25 -1.73 -1.22
N LEU A 230 -24.09 -2.10 0.06
CA LEU A 230 -24.89 -3.12 0.72
C LEU A 230 -25.83 -2.49 1.77
N LYS A 231 -27.14 -2.64 1.58
CA LYS A 231 -28.17 -2.26 2.57
C LYS A 231 -28.58 -3.41 3.48
N ALA A 232 -28.37 -4.65 3.06
CA ALA A 232 -28.56 -5.83 3.89
C ALA A 232 -27.72 -5.72 5.17
N ASP A 233 -28.31 -6.13 6.29
CA ASP A 233 -27.62 -6.18 7.58
C ASP A 233 -26.74 -7.42 7.67
N TYR A 234 -27.19 -8.53 7.07
CA TYR A 234 -26.47 -9.79 7.03
C TYR A 234 -26.43 -10.40 5.63
N THR A 235 -25.34 -11.13 5.37
CA THR A 235 -25.21 -12.12 4.30
C THR A 235 -25.12 -13.50 4.94
N VAL A 236 -25.94 -14.43 4.47
CA VAL A 236 -25.85 -15.87 4.82
C VAL A 236 -25.24 -16.61 3.62
N SER A 237 -24.18 -17.36 3.83
CA SER A 237 -23.48 -18.18 2.82
C SER A 237 -22.97 -19.47 3.44
N MET A 238 -22.41 -20.40 2.65
CA MET A 238 -21.65 -21.53 3.21
C MET A 238 -20.20 -21.11 3.49
N ALA A 239 -19.65 -21.53 4.64
CA ALA A 239 -18.27 -21.26 5.02
C ALA A 239 -17.22 -21.94 4.13
N ASN A 240 -17.62 -22.97 3.37
CA ASN A 240 -16.78 -23.67 2.39
C ASN A 240 -16.99 -23.18 0.94
N TYR A 241 -17.77 -22.11 0.73
CA TYR A 241 -18.15 -21.55 -0.57
C TYR A 241 -18.96 -22.49 -1.48
N GLU A 242 -19.55 -23.57 -0.95
CA GLU A 242 -20.53 -24.37 -1.69
C GLU A 242 -21.89 -23.64 -1.79
N PRO A 243 -22.72 -23.96 -2.80
CA PRO A 243 -24.06 -23.39 -2.91
C PRO A 243 -24.97 -23.81 -1.74
N LEU A 244 -25.78 -22.87 -1.27
CA LEU A 244 -26.87 -23.09 -0.31
C LEU A 244 -28.06 -23.80 -0.96
N GLY A 245 -28.74 -24.66 -0.20
CA GLY A 245 -30.08 -25.11 -0.55
C GLY A 245 -31.10 -23.97 -0.44
N PRO A 246 -32.13 -23.94 -1.31
CA PRO A 246 -33.09 -22.84 -1.40
C PRO A 246 -34.01 -22.74 -0.16
N GLU A 247 -34.07 -23.81 0.63
CA GLU A 247 -34.76 -23.82 1.93
C GLU A 247 -34.17 -22.82 2.92
N VAL A 248 -32.87 -22.47 2.81
CA VAL A 248 -32.23 -21.45 3.66
C VAL A 248 -32.87 -20.09 3.43
N GLY A 249 -33.04 -19.70 2.15
CA GLY A 249 -33.70 -18.44 1.78
C GLY A 249 -35.15 -18.37 2.26
N LYS A 250 -35.91 -19.46 2.10
CA LYS A 250 -37.30 -19.56 2.58
C LYS A 250 -37.40 -19.48 4.12
N THR A 251 -36.51 -20.18 4.83
CA THR A 251 -36.49 -20.20 6.30
C THR A 251 -36.23 -18.81 6.86
N VAL A 252 -35.27 -18.09 6.29
CA VAL A 252 -34.99 -16.70 6.68
C VAL A 252 -36.15 -15.77 6.33
N ALA A 253 -36.74 -15.91 5.13
CA ALA A 253 -37.88 -15.08 4.71
C ALA A 253 -39.14 -15.26 5.58
N ALA A 254 -39.28 -16.39 6.26
CA ALA A 254 -40.40 -16.69 7.15
C ALA A 254 -40.27 -16.07 8.56
N LEU A 255 -39.10 -15.51 8.92
CA LEU A 255 -38.88 -14.93 10.24
C LEU A 255 -39.59 -13.58 10.39
N PRO A 256 -40.37 -13.36 11.47
CA PRO A 256 -41.06 -12.09 11.67
C PRO A 256 -40.10 -10.91 11.89
N GLU A 257 -38.84 -11.14 12.26
CA GLU A 257 -37.78 -10.13 12.38
C GLU A 257 -37.26 -9.62 11.04
N VAL A 258 -37.42 -10.37 9.95
CA VAL A 258 -36.88 -10.02 8.63
C VAL A 258 -37.82 -9.03 7.92
N THR A 259 -37.24 -7.95 7.41
CA THR A 259 -37.96 -6.89 6.67
C THR A 259 -37.79 -6.99 5.15
N ALA A 260 -36.74 -7.68 4.70
CA ALA A 260 -36.49 -8.03 3.32
C ALA A 260 -35.43 -9.14 3.29
N SER A 261 -35.58 -10.10 2.38
CA SER A 261 -34.53 -11.08 2.07
C SER A 261 -34.57 -11.45 0.60
N SER A 262 -33.40 -11.55 -0.04
CA SER A 262 -33.26 -12.03 -1.42
C SER A 262 -32.22 -13.15 -1.43
N PRO A 263 -32.54 -14.34 -1.97
CA PRO A 263 -31.49 -15.22 -2.46
C PRO A 263 -30.74 -14.50 -3.60
N VAL A 264 -29.44 -14.76 -3.69
CA VAL A 264 -28.59 -14.41 -4.83
C VAL A 264 -28.11 -15.73 -5.39
N ARG A 265 -28.61 -16.08 -6.58
CA ARG A 265 -28.22 -17.29 -7.29
C ARG A 265 -27.19 -16.93 -8.35
N THR A 266 -26.15 -17.74 -8.49
CA THR A 266 -25.16 -17.57 -9.57
C THR A 266 -25.34 -18.66 -10.62
N ALA A 267 -25.33 -18.26 -11.88
CA ALA A 267 -25.22 -19.11 -13.05
C ALA A 267 -24.14 -18.55 -14.00
N TYR A 268 -23.72 -19.36 -14.96
CA TYR A 268 -22.85 -18.93 -16.04
C TYR A 268 -23.58 -19.03 -17.38
N GLY A 269 -23.14 -18.20 -18.33
CA GLY A 269 -23.76 -18.08 -19.63
C GLY A 269 -23.06 -17.02 -20.46
N LYS A 270 -23.78 -16.47 -21.44
CA LYS A 270 -23.28 -15.43 -22.34
C LYS A 270 -24.27 -14.29 -22.49
N VAL A 271 -23.75 -13.07 -22.50
CA VAL A 271 -24.52 -11.83 -22.67
C VAL A 271 -23.94 -11.09 -23.87
N GLY A 272 -24.78 -10.84 -24.88
CA GLY A 272 -24.31 -10.29 -26.16
C GLY A 272 -23.29 -11.19 -26.88
N GLY A 273 -23.31 -12.51 -26.61
CA GLY A 273 -22.41 -13.50 -27.21
C GLY A 273 -21.07 -13.72 -26.50
N GLY A 274 -20.65 -12.82 -25.60
CA GLY A 274 -19.47 -13.01 -24.74
C GLY A 274 -19.82 -13.68 -23.41
N PRO A 275 -18.91 -14.45 -22.79
CA PRO A 275 -19.16 -15.10 -21.50
C PRO A 275 -19.43 -14.08 -20.38
N SER A 276 -20.32 -14.40 -19.45
CA SER A 276 -20.67 -13.53 -18.32
C SER A 276 -21.17 -14.34 -17.13
N ARG A 277 -20.90 -13.85 -15.91
CA ARG A 277 -21.54 -14.33 -14.69
C ARG A 277 -22.94 -13.74 -14.59
N LEU A 278 -23.93 -14.60 -14.37
CA LEU A 278 -25.34 -14.25 -14.25
C LEU A 278 -25.78 -14.39 -12.79
N SER A 279 -26.30 -13.31 -12.22
CA SER A 279 -26.73 -13.20 -10.83
C SER A 279 -28.25 -13.06 -10.76
N GLY A 280 -28.93 -14.18 -10.48
CA GLY A 280 -30.37 -14.25 -10.29
C GLY A 280 -30.78 -13.69 -8.93
N VAL A 281 -31.65 -12.69 -8.90
CA VAL A 281 -32.11 -12.02 -7.66
C VAL A 281 -33.63 -11.84 -7.64
N ASP A 282 -34.22 -11.67 -6.46
CA ASP A 282 -35.63 -11.26 -6.37
C ASP A 282 -35.76 -9.74 -6.59
N PRO A 283 -36.40 -9.28 -7.68
CA PRO A 283 -36.48 -7.86 -8.01
C PRO A 283 -37.23 -7.00 -6.98
N GLU A 284 -38.12 -7.57 -6.17
CA GLU A 284 -38.89 -6.80 -5.19
C GLU A 284 -38.08 -6.47 -3.94
N SER A 285 -37.38 -7.47 -3.38
CA SER A 285 -36.55 -7.30 -2.18
C SER A 285 -35.14 -6.75 -2.47
N PHE A 286 -34.54 -7.05 -3.63
CA PHE A 286 -33.14 -6.72 -3.92
C PHE A 286 -32.82 -5.22 -3.82
N GLY A 287 -33.73 -4.34 -4.28
CA GLY A 287 -33.55 -2.88 -4.16
C GLY A 287 -33.64 -2.32 -2.73
N SER A 288 -34.13 -3.12 -1.79
CA SER A 288 -34.09 -2.85 -0.34
C SER A 288 -32.81 -3.36 0.34
N LEU A 289 -32.08 -4.26 -0.32
CA LEU A 289 -30.92 -5.00 0.20
C LEU A 289 -29.59 -4.51 -0.39
N VAL A 290 -29.64 -3.84 -1.55
CA VAL A 290 -28.48 -3.38 -2.30
C VAL A 290 -28.70 -1.93 -2.79
N GLN A 291 -27.60 -1.19 -2.97
CA GLN A 291 -27.57 0.11 -3.62
C GLN A 291 -26.40 0.17 -4.61
N PRO A 292 -26.59 -0.32 -5.86
CA PRO A 292 -25.58 -0.17 -6.89
C PRO A 292 -25.44 1.32 -7.27
N ASP A 293 -24.21 1.74 -7.54
CA ASP A 293 -23.91 3.04 -8.14
C ASP A 293 -24.28 3.00 -9.64
N LEU A 294 -25.43 3.58 -9.99
CA LEU A 294 -26.02 3.49 -11.32
C LEU A 294 -25.55 4.64 -12.22
N ASP A 295 -24.90 4.30 -13.32
CA ASP A 295 -24.57 5.26 -14.39
C ASP A 295 -25.83 5.68 -15.18
N SER A 296 -26.77 4.74 -15.34
CA SER A 296 -28.01 4.96 -16.11
C SER A 296 -29.09 3.92 -15.80
N GLY A 297 -30.36 4.30 -15.98
CA GLY A 297 -31.52 3.47 -15.68
C GLY A 297 -31.92 3.46 -14.20
N SER A 298 -32.72 2.48 -13.77
CA SER A 298 -33.13 2.32 -12.38
C SER A 298 -33.15 0.87 -11.94
N LEU A 299 -32.75 0.61 -10.70
CA LEU A 299 -32.92 -0.71 -10.09
C LEU A 299 -34.41 -1.09 -9.93
N ARG A 300 -35.33 -0.12 -9.94
CA ARG A 300 -36.78 -0.37 -9.95
C ARG A 300 -37.29 -0.96 -11.26
N ASP A 301 -36.55 -0.77 -12.35
CA ASP A 301 -36.90 -1.25 -13.68
C ASP A 301 -36.41 -2.69 -13.91
N LEU A 302 -35.62 -3.25 -12.99
CA LEU A 302 -35.23 -4.66 -12.96
C LEU A 302 -36.44 -5.51 -12.58
N ARG A 303 -37.29 -5.85 -13.54
CA ARG A 303 -38.50 -6.70 -13.40
C ARG A 303 -38.74 -7.52 -14.66
N GLY A 304 -39.30 -8.73 -14.53
CA GLY A 304 -39.64 -9.58 -15.69
C GLY A 304 -38.46 -9.81 -16.64
N ASN A 305 -38.65 -9.57 -17.93
CA ASN A 305 -37.63 -9.79 -18.97
C ASN A 305 -36.64 -8.59 -19.08
N THR A 306 -36.00 -8.25 -17.98
CA THR A 306 -34.99 -7.17 -17.93
C THR A 306 -33.70 -7.61 -17.25
N VAL A 307 -32.66 -6.82 -17.44
CA VAL A 307 -31.30 -7.11 -16.97
C VAL A 307 -30.57 -5.84 -16.53
N LEU A 308 -29.80 -5.93 -15.44
CA LEU A 308 -28.83 -4.92 -15.02
C LEU A 308 -27.44 -5.36 -15.49
N LEU A 309 -26.72 -4.50 -16.19
CA LEU A 309 -25.37 -4.78 -16.68
C LEU A 309 -24.33 -3.98 -15.90
N ASP A 310 -23.19 -4.56 -15.59
CA ASP A 310 -22.04 -3.78 -15.16
C ASP A 310 -21.51 -2.91 -16.33
N ARG A 311 -20.87 -1.80 -15.98
CA ARG A 311 -20.31 -0.84 -16.93
C ARG A 311 -19.34 -1.48 -17.92
N ASP A 312 -18.51 -2.42 -17.47
CA ASP A 312 -17.45 -2.99 -18.29
C ASP A 312 -18.03 -3.92 -19.36
N THR A 313 -18.93 -4.83 -18.97
CA THR A 313 -19.73 -5.67 -19.87
C THR A 313 -20.54 -4.82 -20.85
N ALA A 314 -21.17 -3.73 -20.38
CA ALA A 314 -21.92 -2.84 -21.26
C ALA A 314 -21.02 -2.12 -22.28
N ALA A 315 -19.86 -1.60 -21.85
CA ALA A 315 -18.90 -0.91 -22.70
C ALA A 315 -18.26 -1.86 -23.73
N GLU A 316 -17.82 -3.05 -23.32
CA GLU A 316 -17.23 -4.06 -24.23
C GLU A 316 -18.21 -4.55 -25.31
N ARG A 317 -19.52 -4.54 -25.03
CA ARG A 317 -20.57 -5.02 -25.95
C ARG A 317 -21.30 -3.87 -26.66
N GLY A 318 -20.97 -2.61 -26.35
CA GLY A 318 -21.62 -1.42 -26.91
C GLY A 318 -23.07 -1.21 -26.49
N LEU A 319 -23.51 -1.82 -25.39
CA LEU A 319 -24.90 -1.84 -24.91
C LEU A 319 -25.23 -0.59 -24.09
N ARG A 320 -26.49 -0.14 -24.18
CA ARG A 320 -27.04 1.01 -23.44
C ARG A 320 -28.32 0.64 -22.71
N THR A 321 -28.71 1.45 -21.73
CA THR A 321 -30.02 1.31 -21.08
C THR A 321 -31.14 1.40 -22.11
N GLY A 322 -32.04 0.41 -22.09
CA GLY A 322 -33.17 0.29 -22.99
C GLY A 322 -32.96 -0.62 -24.19
N ASP A 323 -31.73 -1.01 -24.52
CA ASP A 323 -31.44 -1.97 -25.59
C ASP A 323 -31.93 -3.38 -25.23
N GLU A 324 -32.23 -4.21 -26.24
CA GLU A 324 -32.40 -5.66 -26.06
C GLU A 324 -31.06 -6.39 -26.18
N VAL A 325 -30.75 -7.23 -25.20
CA VAL A 325 -29.59 -8.13 -25.23
C VAL A 325 -30.05 -9.58 -25.17
N ALA A 326 -29.43 -10.42 -26.00
CA ALA A 326 -29.58 -11.87 -25.90
C ALA A 326 -28.71 -12.41 -24.75
N VAL A 327 -29.36 -13.05 -23.79
CA VAL A 327 -28.73 -13.82 -22.71
C VAL A 327 -28.93 -15.30 -23.01
N SER A 328 -27.85 -16.07 -23.10
CA SER A 328 -27.90 -17.52 -23.22
C SER A 328 -27.35 -18.18 -21.96
N PHE A 329 -28.03 -19.20 -21.46
CA PHE A 329 -27.59 -19.99 -20.32
C PHE A 329 -26.74 -21.17 -20.79
N ASP A 330 -25.90 -21.71 -19.90
CA ASP A 330 -25.05 -22.87 -20.21
C ASP A 330 -25.82 -24.22 -20.20
N ASP A 331 -27.16 -24.18 -20.11
CA ASP A 331 -28.07 -25.34 -20.22
C ASP A 331 -28.13 -25.99 -21.63
N GLY A 332 -27.49 -25.36 -22.62
CA GLY A 332 -27.38 -25.85 -23.99
C GLY A 332 -28.51 -25.42 -24.93
N GLY A 333 -29.50 -24.63 -24.49
CA GLY A 333 -30.62 -24.22 -25.35
C GLY A 333 -31.36 -22.94 -24.96
N GLY A 334 -31.33 -22.54 -23.69
CA GLY A 334 -32.01 -21.38 -23.16
C GLY A 334 -31.45 -20.07 -23.71
N ARG A 335 -32.27 -19.33 -24.46
CA ARG A 335 -32.01 -17.94 -24.86
C ARG A 335 -33.15 -17.04 -24.45
N ALA A 336 -32.89 -16.14 -23.51
CA ALA A 336 -33.79 -15.04 -23.18
C ALA A 336 -33.37 -13.77 -23.94
N ARG A 337 -34.34 -13.00 -24.43
CA ARG A 337 -34.12 -11.60 -24.80
C ARG A 337 -34.52 -10.74 -23.62
N LEU A 338 -33.58 -10.00 -23.07
CA LEU A 338 -33.79 -9.15 -21.90
C LEU A 338 -33.50 -7.70 -22.28
N ARG A 339 -34.33 -6.78 -21.81
CA ARG A 339 -34.09 -5.35 -21.97
C ARG A 339 -33.19 -4.82 -20.87
N VAL A 340 -32.17 -4.03 -21.22
CA VAL A 340 -31.25 -3.42 -20.23
C VAL A 340 -32.02 -2.40 -19.39
N ALA A 341 -32.29 -2.72 -18.13
CA ALA A 341 -32.97 -1.85 -17.15
C ALA A 341 -32.05 -0.74 -16.63
N GLY A 342 -30.74 -1.00 -16.57
CA GLY A 342 -29.75 -0.03 -16.12
C GLY A 342 -28.33 -0.56 -16.27
N ILE A 343 -27.38 0.37 -16.18
CA ILE A 343 -25.94 0.11 -16.16
C ILE A 343 -25.39 0.64 -14.84
N TYR A 344 -24.60 -0.18 -14.14
CA TYR A 344 -24.02 0.17 -12.84
C TYR A 344 -22.49 0.03 -12.84
N ARG A 345 -21.82 0.81 -12.00
CA ARG A 345 -20.38 0.71 -11.77
C ARG A 345 -20.07 -0.57 -10.97
N PRO A 346 -19.28 -1.52 -11.50
CA PRO A 346 -18.95 -2.75 -10.78
C PRO A 346 -18.02 -2.51 -9.60
N ASN A 347 -18.06 -3.44 -8.64
CA ASN A 347 -17.14 -3.55 -7.51
C ASN A 347 -17.04 -5.01 -7.02
N ASP A 348 -16.25 -5.29 -5.99
CA ASP A 348 -16.02 -6.69 -5.53
C ASP A 348 -17.30 -7.37 -4.98
N LEU A 349 -18.28 -6.58 -4.51
CA LEU A 349 -19.57 -7.10 -4.01
C LEU A 349 -20.62 -7.26 -5.11
N LEU A 350 -20.60 -6.37 -6.10
CA LEU A 350 -21.56 -6.27 -7.20
C LEU A 350 -20.80 -6.24 -8.53
N ASN A 351 -20.80 -7.35 -9.25
CA ASN A 351 -20.17 -7.46 -10.56
C ASN A 351 -20.93 -8.45 -11.46
N GLY A 352 -20.69 -8.35 -12.77
CA GLY A 352 -21.40 -9.11 -13.78
C GLY A 352 -22.85 -8.66 -13.95
N VAL A 353 -23.71 -9.61 -14.28
CA VAL A 353 -25.02 -9.32 -14.86
C VAL A 353 -26.14 -9.78 -13.95
N TYR A 354 -27.00 -8.86 -13.49
CA TYR A 354 -28.13 -9.17 -12.60
C TYR A 354 -29.44 -9.29 -13.37
N LEU A 355 -30.22 -10.33 -13.10
CA LEU A 355 -31.52 -10.57 -13.73
C LEU A 355 -32.51 -11.21 -12.75
N PRO A 356 -33.84 -11.09 -12.95
CA PRO A 356 -34.82 -11.68 -12.04
C PRO A 356 -34.69 -13.21 -11.97
N VAL A 357 -34.72 -13.76 -10.76
CA VAL A 357 -34.57 -15.21 -10.50
C VAL A 357 -35.63 -16.05 -11.22
N SER A 358 -36.79 -15.48 -11.56
CA SER A 358 -37.85 -16.09 -12.39
C SER A 358 -37.42 -16.37 -13.83
N VAL A 359 -36.55 -15.54 -14.41
CA VAL A 359 -35.96 -15.76 -15.74
C VAL A 359 -34.90 -16.85 -15.69
N MET A 360 -34.16 -16.96 -14.58
CA MET A 360 -33.01 -17.86 -14.47
C MET A 360 -33.39 -19.29 -14.04
N THR A 361 -34.35 -19.43 -13.12
CA THR A 361 -34.72 -20.73 -12.52
C THR A 361 -35.11 -21.82 -13.54
N PRO A 362 -35.84 -21.52 -14.64
CA PRO A 362 -36.14 -22.54 -15.66
C PRO A 362 -34.93 -23.13 -16.39
N HIS A 363 -33.77 -22.46 -16.33
CA HIS A 363 -32.53 -22.83 -17.02
C HIS A 363 -31.50 -23.51 -16.10
N LEU A 364 -31.93 -23.99 -14.93
CA LEU A 364 -31.06 -24.61 -13.94
C LEU A 364 -31.48 -26.05 -13.63
N SER A 365 -30.53 -26.97 -13.76
CA SER A 365 -30.71 -28.38 -13.40
C SER A 365 -30.85 -28.60 -11.89
N GLU A 366 -30.26 -27.71 -11.09
CA GLU A 366 -30.35 -27.72 -9.64
C GLU A 366 -30.59 -26.30 -9.13
N ILE A 367 -31.55 -26.16 -8.22
CA ILE A 367 -31.90 -24.89 -7.59
C ILE A 367 -31.06 -24.76 -6.32
N THR A 368 -29.97 -24.01 -6.40
CA THR A 368 -29.13 -23.64 -5.26
C THR A 368 -28.84 -22.14 -5.28
N ASP A 369 -28.51 -21.53 -4.15
CA ASP A 369 -28.24 -20.09 -4.04
C ASP A 369 -26.79 -19.88 -3.56
N GLU A 370 -26.08 -18.87 -4.04
CA GLU A 370 -24.71 -18.60 -3.57
C GLU A 370 -24.71 -18.01 -2.15
N LYS A 371 -25.66 -17.10 -1.91
CA LYS A 371 -25.84 -16.38 -0.65
C LYS A 371 -27.26 -15.86 -0.53
N VAL A 372 -27.71 -15.61 0.69
CA VAL A 372 -28.97 -14.92 0.98
C VAL A 372 -28.64 -13.58 1.63
N LEU A 373 -29.12 -12.48 1.04
CA LEU A 373 -29.03 -11.15 1.62
C LEU A 373 -30.25 -10.92 2.53
N VAL A 374 -30.03 -10.38 3.73
CA VAL A 374 -31.05 -10.27 4.79
C VAL A 374 -31.02 -8.87 5.42
N ARG A 375 -32.19 -8.26 5.60
CA ARG A 375 -32.34 -7.01 6.36
C ARG A 375 -33.29 -7.20 7.53
N MET A 376 -32.81 -6.96 8.74
CA MET A 376 -33.49 -7.21 10.01
C MET A 376 -34.20 -5.96 10.53
N ARG A 377 -35.27 -6.14 11.29
CA ARG A 377 -35.95 -5.03 11.96
C ARG A 377 -35.09 -4.55 13.13
N GLY A 378 -34.50 -3.37 12.99
CA GLY A 378 -33.55 -2.80 13.95
C GLY A 378 -32.11 -2.74 13.45
N GLY A 379 -31.81 -3.35 12.29
CA GLY A 379 -30.48 -3.44 11.72
C GLY A 379 -29.68 -4.64 12.23
N ALA A 380 -28.37 -4.62 12.02
CA ALA A 380 -27.45 -5.62 12.60
C ALA A 380 -27.28 -5.42 14.12
N SER A 381 -27.45 -6.50 14.88
CA SER A 381 -27.14 -6.60 16.31
C SER A 381 -26.81 -8.05 16.70
N ASP A 382 -26.10 -8.25 17.81
CA ASP A 382 -25.75 -9.60 18.28
C ASP A 382 -27.00 -10.49 18.43
N GLU A 383 -28.12 -9.93 18.93
CA GLU A 383 -29.40 -10.65 19.07
C GLU A 383 -30.05 -11.02 17.74
N ALA A 384 -29.93 -10.15 16.72
CA ALA A 384 -30.43 -10.43 15.37
C ALA A 384 -29.62 -11.56 14.70
N GLN A 385 -28.30 -11.55 14.86
CA GLN A 385 -27.44 -12.65 14.40
C GLN A 385 -27.77 -13.97 15.13
N ASP A 386 -27.91 -13.93 16.45
CA ASP A 386 -28.29 -15.08 17.28
C ASP A 386 -29.64 -15.69 16.86
N THR A 387 -30.58 -14.84 16.44
CA THR A 387 -31.90 -15.25 15.92
C THR A 387 -31.76 -15.99 14.59
N LEU A 388 -30.94 -15.48 13.66
CA LEU A 388 -30.65 -16.14 12.39
C LEU A 388 -29.91 -17.48 12.59
N VAL A 389 -28.93 -17.54 13.51
CA VAL A 389 -28.23 -18.80 13.85
C VAL A 389 -29.20 -19.85 14.38
N LYS A 390 -30.10 -19.48 15.31
CA LYS A 390 -31.11 -20.39 15.89
C LYS A 390 -32.10 -20.87 14.83
N ALA A 391 -32.60 -19.97 13.98
CA ALA A 391 -33.53 -20.29 12.89
C ALA A 391 -32.92 -21.26 11.86
N LEU A 392 -31.62 -21.14 11.61
CA LEU A 392 -30.86 -22.00 10.69
C LEU A 392 -30.28 -23.25 11.37
N GLY A 393 -30.81 -23.62 12.55
CA GLY A 393 -30.48 -24.87 13.25
C GLY A 393 -29.06 -24.94 13.81
N SER A 394 -28.41 -23.81 14.04
CA SER A 394 -27.03 -23.71 14.54
C SER A 394 -26.00 -24.50 13.71
N ASN A 395 -26.21 -24.64 12.40
CA ASN A 395 -25.32 -25.37 11.51
C ASN A 395 -23.97 -24.63 11.36
N PRO A 396 -22.83 -25.20 11.82
CA PRO A 396 -21.51 -24.54 11.75
C PRO A 396 -20.94 -24.42 10.33
N ALA A 397 -21.56 -25.06 9.33
CA ALA A 397 -21.20 -24.86 7.92
C ALA A 397 -21.81 -23.58 7.34
N LEU A 398 -22.86 -23.03 7.97
CA LEU A 398 -23.45 -21.75 7.56
C LEU A 398 -22.69 -20.59 8.19
N LYS A 399 -22.41 -19.59 7.36
CA LYS A 399 -21.70 -18.39 7.71
C LYS A 399 -22.66 -17.21 7.64
N ILE A 400 -22.83 -16.50 8.75
CA ILE A 400 -23.69 -15.33 8.87
C ILE A 400 -22.79 -14.13 9.17
N GLN A 401 -22.64 -13.24 8.20
CA GLN A 401 -21.73 -12.09 8.27
C GLN A 401 -22.52 -10.79 8.20
N ASP A 402 -22.24 -9.89 9.12
CA ASP A 402 -22.57 -8.47 8.94
C ASP A 402 -21.60 -7.79 7.95
N LYS A 403 -21.73 -6.47 7.78
CA LYS A 403 -20.90 -5.68 6.86
C LYS A 403 -19.43 -5.62 7.29
N ASP A 404 -19.14 -5.64 8.58
CA ASP A 404 -17.77 -5.53 9.10
C ASP A 404 -17.04 -6.87 8.94
N ALA A 405 -17.71 -7.98 9.23
CA ALA A 405 -17.23 -9.35 8.99
C ALA A 405 -17.09 -9.67 7.50
N LEU A 406 -17.92 -9.09 6.64
CA LEU A 406 -17.79 -9.22 5.18
C LEU A 406 -16.61 -8.38 4.64
N SER A 407 -16.48 -7.13 5.07
CA SER A 407 -15.36 -6.25 4.70
C SER A 407 -14.01 -6.82 5.17
N GLY A 408 -13.97 -7.35 6.40
CA GLY A 408 -12.80 -8.01 6.98
C GLY A 408 -12.40 -9.31 6.27
N GLU A 409 -13.34 -10.04 5.66
CA GLU A 409 -13.01 -11.21 4.84
C GLU A 409 -12.44 -10.80 3.48
N ILE A 410 -13.09 -9.87 2.77
CA ILE A 410 -12.62 -9.36 1.48
C ILE A 410 -11.21 -8.74 1.63
N GLY A 411 -11.01 -7.97 2.69
CA GLY A 411 -9.70 -7.42 3.05
C GLY A 411 -8.71 -8.45 3.61
N GLY A 412 -9.15 -9.64 4.04
CA GLY A 412 -8.35 -10.57 4.84
C GLY A 412 -7.14 -11.16 4.10
N ALA A 413 -7.30 -11.50 2.81
CA ALA A 413 -6.18 -11.98 1.98
C ALA A 413 -5.13 -10.87 1.76
N ILE A 414 -5.59 -9.63 1.57
CA ILE A 414 -4.73 -8.46 1.39
C ILE A 414 -4.01 -8.13 2.71
N ASP A 415 -4.71 -8.14 3.84
CA ASP A 415 -4.14 -7.92 5.17
C ASP A 415 -3.08 -8.98 5.55
N MET A 416 -3.31 -10.25 5.21
CA MET A 416 -2.28 -11.30 5.39
C MET A 416 -1.01 -10.99 4.58
N LEU A 417 -1.16 -10.61 3.31
CA LEU A 417 -0.04 -10.23 2.43
C LEU A 417 0.68 -8.98 2.96
N LEU A 418 -0.05 -7.96 3.41
CA LEU A 418 0.48 -6.75 4.04
C LEU A 418 1.24 -7.05 5.33
N LYS A 419 0.73 -7.95 6.18
CA LYS A 419 1.42 -8.40 7.40
C LYS A 419 2.75 -9.09 7.09
N MET A 420 2.80 -9.93 6.04
CA MET A 420 4.06 -10.54 5.59
C MET A 420 5.06 -9.47 5.07
N LEU A 421 4.57 -8.50 4.29
CA LEU A 421 5.39 -7.37 3.82
C LEU A 421 5.90 -6.50 4.98
N TYR A 422 5.08 -6.22 6.00
CA TYR A 422 5.54 -5.51 7.20
C TYR A 422 6.59 -6.29 7.98
N GLY A 423 6.51 -7.62 8.03
CA GLY A 423 7.58 -8.47 8.58
C GLY A 423 8.91 -8.30 7.84
N LEU A 424 8.87 -8.29 6.50
CA LEU A 424 10.06 -8.05 5.67
C LEU A 424 10.60 -6.62 5.81
N LEU A 425 9.72 -5.61 5.86
CA LEU A 425 10.08 -4.20 6.08
C LEU A 425 10.69 -3.98 7.47
N ALA A 426 10.22 -4.68 8.50
CA ALA A 426 10.83 -4.64 9.83
C ALA A 426 12.27 -5.18 9.82
N MET A 427 12.54 -6.26 9.06
CA MET A 427 13.92 -6.75 8.85
C MET A 427 14.77 -5.74 8.06
N ALA A 428 14.23 -5.10 7.02
CA ALA A 428 14.93 -4.06 6.28
C ALA A 428 15.29 -2.85 7.17
N VAL A 429 14.38 -2.41 8.05
CA VAL A 429 14.65 -1.36 9.05
C VAL A 429 15.69 -1.79 10.06
N LEU A 430 15.67 -3.04 10.54
CA LEU A 430 16.70 -3.56 11.45
C LEU A 430 18.10 -3.47 10.82
N ILE A 431 18.24 -3.89 9.56
CA ILE A 431 19.50 -3.77 8.80
C ILE A 431 19.90 -2.30 8.62
N ALA A 432 18.96 -1.41 8.29
CA ALA A 432 19.21 0.02 8.14
C ALA A 432 19.70 0.66 9.46
N VAL A 433 19.09 0.30 10.60
CA VAL A 433 19.51 0.77 11.94
C VAL A 433 20.93 0.30 12.27
N LEU A 434 21.29 -0.95 11.97
CA LEU A 434 22.66 -1.44 12.13
C LEU A 434 23.66 -0.66 11.26
N GLY A 435 23.30 -0.35 10.01
CA GLY A 435 24.12 0.49 9.12
C GLY A 435 24.32 1.92 9.64
N VAL A 436 23.28 2.53 10.22
CA VAL A 436 23.35 3.84 10.87
C VAL A 436 24.25 3.79 12.11
N ILE A 437 24.10 2.78 12.97
CA ILE A 437 24.93 2.59 14.17
C ILE A 437 26.42 2.47 13.77
N ASN A 438 26.73 1.64 12.77
CA ASN A 438 28.11 1.47 12.28
C ASN A 438 28.70 2.80 11.77
N THR A 439 27.94 3.56 10.99
CA THR A 439 28.40 4.84 10.44
C THR A 439 28.57 5.91 11.52
N LEU A 440 27.69 5.94 12.53
CA LEU A 440 27.81 6.83 13.69
C LEU A 440 29.03 6.47 14.55
N ALA A 441 29.28 5.18 14.80
CA ALA A 441 30.46 4.71 15.53
C ALA A 441 31.76 5.13 14.82
N MET A 442 31.84 4.91 13.50
CA MET A 442 32.97 5.35 12.68
C MET A 442 33.17 6.87 12.75
N SER A 443 32.11 7.66 12.60
CA SER A 443 32.14 9.12 12.73
C SER A 443 32.65 9.61 14.09
N VAL A 444 32.30 8.93 15.18
CA VAL A 444 32.79 9.26 16.53
C VAL A 444 34.25 8.85 16.70
N PHE A 445 34.68 7.75 16.10
CA PHE A 445 36.08 7.31 16.10
C PHE A 445 37.00 8.26 15.32
N GLU A 446 36.58 8.71 14.13
CA GLU A 446 37.27 9.75 13.35
C GLU A 446 37.48 11.04 14.17
N ARG A 447 36.46 11.45 14.95
CA ARG A 447 36.47 12.71 15.72
C ARG A 447 37.01 12.57 17.15
N ARG A 448 37.63 11.45 17.53
CA ARG A 448 38.11 11.22 18.91
C ARG A 448 39.07 12.31 19.41
N HIS A 449 39.99 12.79 18.57
CA HIS A 449 40.91 13.87 18.93
C HIS A 449 40.21 15.23 19.07
N GLU A 450 39.29 15.58 18.15
CA GLU A 450 38.49 16.82 18.26
C GLU A 450 37.68 16.84 19.57
N ILE A 451 37.05 15.72 19.92
CA ILE A 451 36.30 15.54 21.18
C ILE A 451 37.23 15.60 22.40
N GLY A 452 38.45 15.08 22.30
CA GLY A 452 39.48 15.16 23.35
C GLY A 452 39.89 16.60 23.66
N MET A 453 40.18 17.40 22.62
CA MET A 453 40.54 18.81 22.78
C MET A 453 39.39 19.64 23.37
N LEU A 454 38.16 19.46 22.89
CA LEU A 454 36.99 20.13 23.47
C LEU A 454 36.82 19.83 24.97
N ARG A 455 37.13 18.60 25.40
CA ARG A 455 37.11 18.22 26.82
C ARG A 455 38.26 18.82 27.63
N ALA A 456 39.45 18.98 27.04
CA ALA A 456 40.59 19.65 27.68
C ALA A 456 40.30 21.14 27.93
N ILE A 457 39.52 21.77 27.05
CA ILE A 457 39.03 23.16 27.16
C ILE A 457 37.79 23.27 28.09
N GLY A 458 37.44 22.21 28.83
CA GLY A 458 36.39 22.22 29.86
C GLY A 458 34.98 21.82 29.42
N LEU A 459 34.78 21.25 28.22
CA LEU A 459 33.46 20.76 27.81
C LEU A 459 33.09 19.44 28.52
N ASP A 460 32.04 19.46 29.34
CA ASP A 460 31.57 18.28 30.08
C ASP A 460 31.29 17.05 29.22
N ARG A 461 31.56 15.86 29.78
CA ARG A 461 31.20 14.56 29.18
C ARG A 461 29.71 14.49 28.79
N ALA A 462 28.83 15.11 29.58
CA ALA A 462 27.40 15.18 29.30
C ALA A 462 27.08 16.10 28.10
N LYS A 463 27.75 17.25 27.98
CA LYS A 463 27.60 18.20 26.85
C LYS A 463 28.11 17.57 25.54
N VAL A 464 29.21 16.82 25.59
CA VAL A 464 29.70 16.00 24.47
C VAL A 464 28.68 14.94 24.05
N LYS A 465 28.16 14.13 24.99
CA LYS A 465 27.11 13.12 24.69
C LYS A 465 25.84 13.77 24.11
N ARG A 466 25.43 14.94 24.62
CA ARG A 466 24.28 15.69 24.10
C ARG A 466 24.53 16.21 22.68
N MET A 467 25.73 16.74 22.36
CA MET A 467 26.10 17.15 21.01
C MET A 467 25.96 16.01 20.00
N VAL A 468 26.56 14.84 20.28
CA VAL A 468 26.50 13.67 19.38
C VAL A 468 25.05 13.19 19.20
N ARG A 469 24.26 13.13 20.28
CA ARG A 469 22.83 12.80 20.21
C ARG A 469 22.04 13.78 19.33
N LEU A 470 22.30 15.09 19.44
CA LEU A 470 21.64 16.10 18.61
C LEU A 470 22.04 16.00 17.13
N GLU A 471 23.30 15.70 16.83
CA GLU A 471 23.76 15.42 15.46
C GLU A 471 23.00 14.22 14.88
N SER A 472 22.90 13.11 15.63
CA SER A 472 22.12 11.94 15.22
C SER A 472 20.61 12.24 15.06
N VAL A 473 19.99 12.96 15.99
CA VAL A 473 18.56 13.31 15.92
C VAL A 473 18.25 14.15 14.68
N VAL A 474 19.07 15.14 14.35
CA VAL A 474 18.86 15.96 13.14
C VAL A 474 18.99 15.14 11.86
N ILE A 475 19.96 14.22 11.80
CA ILE A 475 20.15 13.30 10.67
C ILE A 475 18.96 12.34 10.52
N SER A 476 18.51 11.73 11.62
CA SER A 476 17.36 10.82 11.60
C SER A 476 16.07 11.56 11.27
N LEU A 477 15.85 12.77 11.79
CA LEU A 477 14.68 13.59 11.47
C LEU A 477 14.69 14.02 10.00
N PHE A 478 15.86 14.35 9.43
CA PHE A 478 16.01 14.65 8.01
C PHE A 478 15.62 13.45 7.13
N GLY A 479 16.18 12.28 7.43
CA GLY A 479 15.83 11.03 6.75
C GLY A 479 14.35 10.69 6.93
N ALA A 480 13.77 10.95 8.10
CA ALA A 480 12.36 10.67 8.38
C ALA A 480 11.40 11.61 7.64
N VAL A 481 11.67 12.93 7.61
CA VAL A 481 10.82 13.91 6.92
C VAL A 481 10.83 13.66 5.40
N LEU A 482 12.00 13.41 4.81
CA LEU A 482 12.06 12.99 3.41
C LEU A 482 11.39 11.62 3.22
N GLY A 483 11.63 10.68 4.13
CA GLY A 483 11.11 9.31 4.10
C GLY A 483 9.58 9.28 4.02
N VAL A 484 8.92 9.90 5.00
CA VAL A 484 7.46 10.07 5.05
C VAL A 484 6.96 10.88 3.85
N GLY A 485 7.58 12.02 3.51
CA GLY A 485 7.13 12.85 2.39
C GLY A 485 7.10 12.11 1.06
N LEU A 486 8.16 11.35 0.76
CA LEU A 486 8.20 10.45 -0.40
C LEU A 486 7.24 9.27 -0.27
N GLY A 487 7.09 8.69 0.92
CA GLY A 487 6.17 7.57 1.15
C GLY A 487 4.71 7.98 0.92
N LEU A 488 4.29 9.15 1.42
CA LEU A 488 2.98 9.74 1.16
C LEU A 488 2.79 10.04 -0.33
N PHE A 489 3.79 10.62 -0.99
CA PHE A 489 3.76 10.90 -2.43
C PHE A 489 3.61 9.61 -3.27
N LEU A 490 4.42 8.58 -3.00
CA LEU A 490 4.33 7.30 -3.70
C LEU A 490 3.02 6.57 -3.40
N GLY A 491 2.55 6.59 -2.15
CA GLY A 491 1.26 5.99 -1.76
C GLY A 491 0.07 6.69 -2.43
N TRP A 492 0.12 8.03 -2.57
CA TRP A 492 -0.89 8.80 -3.30
C TRP A 492 -0.92 8.46 -4.79
N VAL A 493 0.25 8.39 -5.45
CA VAL A 493 0.33 7.97 -6.86
C VAL A 493 -0.14 6.52 -7.05
N ALA A 494 0.28 5.61 -6.18
CA ALA A 494 -0.13 4.20 -6.24
C ALA A 494 -1.64 4.04 -6.02
N GLY A 495 -2.24 4.80 -5.10
CA GLY A 495 -3.70 4.81 -4.90
C GLY A 495 -4.46 5.30 -6.14
N GLY A 496 -3.92 6.28 -6.88
CA GLY A 496 -4.47 6.73 -8.15
C GLY A 496 -4.37 5.71 -9.28
N ALA A 497 -3.33 4.88 -9.29
CA ALA A 497 -3.12 3.86 -10.32
C ALA A 497 -3.99 2.58 -10.14
N VAL A 498 -4.49 2.33 -8.92
CA VAL A 498 -5.28 1.14 -8.56
C VAL A 498 -6.80 1.36 -8.71
N GLY A 499 -7.28 2.61 -8.68
CA GLY A 499 -8.69 2.95 -8.86
C GLY A 499 -8.99 3.48 -10.27
N PRO A 500 -9.89 2.86 -11.08
CA PRO A 500 -10.20 3.32 -12.43
C PRO A 500 -10.80 4.73 -12.55
N ASP A 501 -11.39 5.28 -11.48
CA ASP A 501 -12.08 6.58 -11.45
C ASP A 501 -11.83 7.33 -10.12
N VAL A 502 -10.60 7.77 -9.84
CA VAL A 502 -10.35 8.82 -8.84
C VAL A 502 -9.97 10.12 -9.57
N PRO A 503 -10.89 11.09 -9.75
CA PRO A 503 -10.59 12.34 -10.43
C PRO A 503 -9.47 13.08 -9.71
N HIS A 504 -8.29 13.13 -10.32
CA HIS A 504 -7.14 13.80 -9.73
C HIS A 504 -7.43 15.30 -9.64
N GLY A 505 -7.40 15.85 -8.43
CA GLY A 505 -7.40 17.29 -8.18
C GLY A 505 -6.11 17.93 -8.71
N ARG A 506 -6.02 18.10 -10.04
CA ARG A 506 -4.84 18.63 -10.74
C ARG A 506 -4.45 19.98 -10.15
N PRO A 507 -3.26 20.13 -9.52
CA PRO A 507 -2.78 21.41 -9.02
C PRO A 507 -2.39 22.32 -10.20
N GLY A 508 -3.40 22.98 -10.77
CA GLY A 508 -3.30 23.82 -11.96
C GLY A 508 -4.63 24.03 -12.70
N ALA A 509 -5.59 23.09 -12.60
CA ALA A 509 -6.86 23.20 -13.31
C ALA A 509 -7.76 24.36 -12.82
N ALA A 510 -7.63 24.75 -11.55
CA ALA A 510 -8.39 25.85 -10.94
C ALA A 510 -8.12 27.25 -11.56
N ALA A 511 -7.09 27.40 -12.40
CA ALA A 511 -6.76 28.67 -13.06
C ALA A 511 -7.35 28.81 -14.48
N ALA A 512 -7.85 27.74 -15.10
CA ALA A 512 -8.27 27.73 -16.51
C ALA A 512 -9.80 27.71 -16.72
N GLY A 513 -10.57 27.45 -15.66
CA GLY A 513 -12.01 27.16 -15.72
C GLY A 513 -12.96 28.29 -15.31
N LEU A 514 -12.64 29.55 -15.58
CA LEU A 514 -13.61 30.66 -15.39
C LEU A 514 -14.41 30.89 -16.69
N PRO A 515 -15.73 30.63 -16.73
CA PRO A 515 -16.53 30.96 -17.90
C PRO A 515 -16.59 32.47 -18.07
N ARG A 516 -16.13 32.97 -19.22
CA ARG A 516 -16.26 34.39 -19.60
C ARG A 516 -17.72 34.71 -19.93
N GLU A 517 -18.52 35.04 -18.92
CA GLU A 517 -19.83 35.64 -19.13
C GLU A 517 -19.70 36.93 -19.96
N ARG A 518 -20.23 36.90 -21.19
CA ARG A 518 -20.43 38.11 -21.98
C ARG A 518 -21.53 38.96 -21.33
N ARG A 519 -21.13 39.96 -20.52
CA ARG A 519 -22.03 41.05 -20.08
C ARG A 519 -22.61 41.80 -21.30
N ARG A 520 -23.75 41.34 -21.82
CA ARG A 520 -24.66 42.17 -22.62
C ARG A 520 -25.52 42.99 -21.66
N GLY A 521 -25.24 44.29 -21.56
CA GLY A 521 -25.95 45.18 -20.66
C GLY A 521 -27.42 45.34 -21.02
N ARG A 522 -28.33 44.99 -20.09
CA ARG A 522 -29.71 45.50 -20.06
C ARG A 522 -29.79 46.62 -19.03
N ARG A 523 -30.22 47.81 -19.47
CA ARG A 523 -30.52 48.94 -18.57
C ARG A 523 -31.72 48.60 -17.69
N PRO A 524 -31.76 49.00 -16.41
CA PRO A 524 -32.96 48.87 -15.58
C PRO A 524 -34.05 49.82 -16.08
N ARG A 525 -35.30 49.34 -16.20
CA ARG A 525 -36.48 50.17 -16.46
C ARG A 525 -36.96 50.78 -15.14
N ARG A 526 -37.40 52.05 -15.18
CA ARG A 526 -38.10 52.70 -14.06
C ARG A 526 -39.48 52.04 -13.83
N PRO A 527 -39.98 51.99 -12.59
CA PRO A 527 -41.37 51.63 -12.33
C PRO A 527 -42.31 52.77 -12.76
N VAL A 528 -43.47 52.41 -13.29
CA VAL A 528 -44.57 53.33 -13.63
C VAL A 528 -45.63 53.19 -12.56
N ALA A 529 -46.13 54.32 -12.03
CA ALA A 529 -47.24 54.33 -11.08
C ALA A 529 -48.59 54.12 -11.79
N GLY A 530 -49.46 53.31 -11.21
CA GLY A 530 -50.86 53.17 -11.60
C GLY A 530 -51.80 53.65 -10.48
N PRO A 531 -52.95 54.28 -10.79
CA PRO A 531 -53.88 54.78 -9.79
C PRO A 531 -54.74 53.65 -9.19
N GLY A 532 -55.18 53.83 -7.95
CA GLY A 532 -55.84 52.80 -7.15
C GLY A 532 -57.37 52.77 -7.20
N ARG A 533 -57.91 51.71 -6.57
CA ARG A 533 -59.27 51.41 -6.06
C ARG A 533 -59.18 49.93 -5.61
N GLY A 534 -59.64 49.46 -4.45
CA GLY A 534 -60.28 50.09 -3.30
C GLY A 534 -61.17 49.06 -2.60
N THR A 535 -60.94 48.77 -1.31
CA THR A 535 -61.77 47.88 -0.47
C THR A 535 -61.55 48.23 1.02
N PRO A 536 -62.48 47.86 1.95
CA PRO A 536 -62.79 48.71 3.11
C PRO A 536 -62.15 48.33 4.45
N GLU A 537 -62.58 49.06 5.48
CA GLU A 537 -62.14 49.13 6.90
C GLU A 537 -62.25 47.83 7.76
N PRO A 538 -61.67 47.85 8.99
CA PRO A 538 -61.38 46.64 9.79
C PRO A 538 -62.36 46.42 10.98
N ALA A 539 -62.04 45.40 11.80
CA ALA A 539 -62.60 45.20 13.14
C ALA A 539 -61.47 44.83 14.16
N PRO A 540 -61.64 45.05 15.49
CA PRO A 540 -60.52 45.49 16.33
C PRO A 540 -60.24 44.65 17.60
N GLY A 541 -59.21 45.05 18.35
CA GLY A 541 -58.97 44.65 19.75
C GLY A 541 -57.97 43.49 19.94
N ASP A 542 -57.15 43.45 20.99
CA ASP A 542 -57.11 44.34 22.15
C ASP A 542 -55.77 44.30 22.92
N GLN A 543 -55.47 45.37 23.70
CA GLN A 543 -54.48 45.51 24.80
C GLN A 543 -53.03 44.97 24.58
N GLY A 544 -51.91 45.72 24.69
CA GLY A 544 -51.54 46.81 25.61
C GLY A 544 -50.41 46.33 26.56
N GLY A 545 -49.29 47.00 26.83
CA GLY A 545 -48.70 48.24 26.27
C GLY A 545 -47.36 48.61 26.96
N VAL A 546 -46.69 49.68 26.48
CA VAL A 546 -45.74 50.57 27.21
C VAL A 546 -44.41 49.93 27.73
N ALA A 547 -43.26 50.12 27.04
CA ALA A 547 -42.23 51.19 27.19
C ALA A 547 -41.31 51.08 28.45
N GLY A 548 -40.08 51.57 28.51
CA GLY A 548 -39.22 52.30 27.55
C GLY A 548 -37.73 51.89 27.72
N ALA A 549 -36.81 52.16 26.78
CA ALA A 549 -36.16 53.45 26.44
C ALA A 549 -34.81 53.70 27.18
N ARG A 550 -33.73 53.77 26.40
CA ARG A 550 -32.44 54.53 26.56
C ARG A 550 -31.69 54.45 27.91
N ALA A 551 -30.48 53.86 27.98
CA ALA A 551 -29.18 54.32 27.48
C ALA A 551 -28.51 55.42 28.32
N ASP A 552 -27.29 55.16 28.85
CA ASP A 552 -26.09 55.98 28.56
C ASP A 552 -24.76 55.34 29.03
N THR A 553 -23.63 55.96 28.59
CA THR A 553 -22.21 55.93 29.06
C THR A 553 -21.75 55.05 30.25
N GLY A 554 -20.50 54.59 30.39
CA GLY A 554 -19.25 54.83 29.64
C GLY A 554 -18.00 54.70 30.55
N TYR A 555 -16.87 54.22 30.02
CA TYR A 555 -15.49 54.26 30.57
C TYR A 555 -15.20 53.86 32.05
N GLY A 556 -14.47 52.74 32.24
CA GLY A 556 -13.79 52.39 33.50
C GLY A 556 -12.62 51.42 33.27
N ARG A 557 -11.43 51.71 33.84
CA ARG A 557 -10.14 51.07 33.46
C ARG A 557 -9.54 50.29 34.65
N ARG A 558 -8.95 49.11 34.38
CA ARG A 558 -8.08 48.28 35.27
C ARG A 558 -8.80 47.71 36.52
N SER A 559 -8.75 46.41 36.82
CA SER A 559 -7.53 45.65 37.18
C SER A 559 -7.91 44.18 37.43
N VAL A 560 -7.03 43.22 37.10
CA VAL A 560 -7.26 41.79 37.35
C VAL A 560 -6.16 41.25 38.28
N PRO A 561 -6.48 40.77 39.50
CA PRO A 561 -5.50 40.14 40.38
C PRO A 561 -5.31 38.65 40.03
N ARG A 562 -4.10 38.14 40.30
CA ARG A 562 -3.81 36.70 40.35
C ARG A 562 -4.51 36.07 41.56
N VAL A 563 -5.14 34.91 41.37
CA VAL A 563 -5.47 33.97 42.45
C VAL A 563 -4.91 32.59 42.10
N VAL A 564 -4.48 31.85 43.14
CA VAL A 564 -3.78 30.57 43.06
C VAL A 564 -4.69 29.44 43.54
N GLY A 565 -4.63 28.30 42.85
CA GLY A 565 -5.31 27.03 43.18
C GLY A 565 -5.59 26.27 41.87
N GLY A 566 -5.26 24.99 41.67
CA GLY A 566 -4.91 23.94 42.63
C GLY A 566 -6.01 22.87 42.63
N VAL A 567 -5.65 21.58 42.76
CA VAL A 567 -6.56 20.38 42.80
C VAL A 567 -7.07 19.89 41.41
N PRO A 568 -7.23 18.57 41.14
CA PRO A 568 -6.52 17.37 41.63
C PRO A 568 -5.93 16.47 40.51
N ARG A 569 -5.16 15.45 40.90
CA ARG A 569 -4.84 14.29 40.02
C ARG A 569 -6.00 13.28 40.00
N ALA A 570 -6.37 12.79 38.81
CA ALA A 570 -7.29 11.66 38.67
C ALA A 570 -6.62 10.31 39.04
N PRO A 571 -7.36 9.33 39.61
CA PRO A 571 -6.80 8.04 40.01
C PRO A 571 -6.61 7.08 38.84
N ALA A 572 -5.57 6.25 38.91
CA ALA A 572 -5.30 5.21 37.92
C ALA A 572 -6.31 4.06 38.02
N ARG A 573 -7.05 3.79 36.93
CA ARG A 573 -7.87 2.58 36.81
C ARG A 573 -6.97 1.34 36.73
N ARG A 574 -7.17 0.39 37.64
CA ARG A 574 -6.55 -0.95 37.56
C ARG A 574 -7.14 -1.72 36.37
N ALA A 575 -6.28 -2.44 35.64
CA ALA A 575 -6.72 -3.38 34.62
C ALA A 575 -7.36 -4.64 35.26
N PRO A 576 -8.35 -5.29 34.61
CA PRO A 576 -8.90 -6.55 35.08
C PRO A 576 -7.88 -7.70 34.94
N PRO A 577 -7.97 -8.76 35.78
CA PRO A 577 -7.07 -9.90 35.70
C PRO A 577 -7.31 -10.73 34.43
N ARG A 578 -6.23 -11.27 33.86
CA ARG A 578 -6.30 -12.22 32.73
C ARG A 578 -6.85 -13.59 33.19
N PRO A 579 -7.68 -14.28 32.40
CA PRO A 579 -8.04 -15.67 32.67
C PRO A 579 -6.81 -16.59 32.56
N ALA A 580 -6.75 -17.60 33.43
CA ALA A 580 -5.69 -18.61 33.43
C ALA A 580 -5.90 -19.67 32.34
N PRO A 581 -4.83 -20.27 31.78
CA PRO A 581 -4.96 -21.35 30.80
C PRO A 581 -5.48 -22.65 31.44
N PRO A 582 -6.24 -23.48 30.71
CA PRO A 582 -6.80 -24.72 31.25
C PRO A 582 -5.70 -25.77 31.50
N LEU A 583 -5.71 -26.35 32.70
CA LEU A 583 -4.85 -27.49 33.05
C LEU A 583 -5.37 -28.77 32.41
N LEU A 584 -4.56 -29.36 31.52
CA LEU A 584 -4.76 -30.73 31.02
C LEU A 584 -4.65 -31.74 32.18
N ARG A 585 -5.78 -32.23 32.66
CA ARG A 585 -5.82 -33.43 33.51
C ARG A 585 -5.53 -34.66 32.67
N LEU A 586 -4.37 -35.27 32.90
CA LEU A 586 -4.12 -36.67 32.57
C LEU A 586 -4.96 -37.55 33.52
N SER A 587 -5.96 -38.24 32.99
CA SER A 587 -6.54 -39.45 33.59
C SER A 587 -6.01 -40.68 32.86
N ARG A 588 -5.85 -41.77 33.63
CA ARG A 588 -5.28 -43.05 33.19
C ARG A 588 -6.18 -43.80 32.21
#